data_AF-S8EMT6-F1
#
_entry.id   AF-S8EMT6-F1
#
_cell.length_a   1.000
_cell.length_b   1.000
_cell.length_c   1.000
_cell.angle_alpha   90.00
_cell.angle_beta   90.00
_cell.angle_gamma   90.00
#
_symmetry.space_group_name_H-M   'P 1'
#
loop_
_entity.id
_entity.type
_entity.pdbx_description
1 polymer ?
#
loop_
_entity_poly.entity_id
_entity_poly.type
_entity_poly.pdbx_seq_one_letter_code
_entity_poly.pdbx_strand_id
1 'polypeptide(L)'
;MAPYLETVKSFADVPVTDAGVDTVQFLQAADGVVGLFDLLGSAAFTAVQSDLKGNIVKVRARYDANPALSATLEQLVENEKGEKKRTATEGLMWLLRGLSFTCKALQHAQAHSTEELSVAFSKAYEATLKKFHNFVVKGVFSVAMKACPYRAEFYTKLASDPAGGAAVSTETLNEELNKWLAALDSIVKRMEAFYEKGGHNKGF
;
A
#
# COMPACT_ATOMS: atom_id res chain seq x y z
N MET A 1 13.62 -14.56 -13.79
CA MET A 1 12.43 -14.13 -13.04
C MET A 1 11.82 -13.04 -13.92
N ALA A 2 11.02 -12.10 -13.44
CA ALA A 2 10.55 -10.98 -14.25
C ALA A 2 10.83 -9.67 -13.49
N PRO A 3 10.85 -8.51 -14.18
CA PRO A 3 10.85 -7.19 -13.56
C PRO A 3 9.74 -7.04 -12.50
N TYR A 4 9.96 -6.20 -11.49
CA TYR A 4 9.19 -6.28 -10.25
C TYR A 4 7.67 -6.16 -10.45
N LEU A 5 7.22 -5.17 -11.25
CA LEU A 5 5.79 -4.92 -11.47
C LEU A 5 5.09 -6.07 -12.23
N GLU A 6 5.84 -6.87 -13.00
CA GLU A 6 5.32 -8.06 -13.69
C GLU A 6 5.17 -9.26 -12.75
N THR A 7 5.87 -9.25 -11.60
CA THR A 7 5.81 -10.35 -10.61
C THR A 7 4.67 -10.22 -9.61
N VAL A 8 4.04 -9.05 -9.53
CA VAL A 8 3.01 -8.73 -8.53
C VAL A 8 1.67 -8.46 -9.19
N LYS A 9 0.58 -8.70 -8.46
CA LYS A 9 -0.76 -8.32 -8.90
C LYS A 9 -0.85 -6.80 -8.97
N SER A 10 -1.21 -6.25 -10.13
CA SER A 10 -1.44 -4.81 -10.26
C SER A 10 -2.76 -4.40 -9.62
N PHE A 11 -2.78 -3.23 -8.96
CA PHE A 11 -4.04 -2.63 -8.50
C PHE A 11 -4.98 -2.30 -9.67
N ALA A 12 -4.45 -2.10 -10.87
CA ALA A 12 -5.25 -1.87 -12.07
C ALA A 12 -6.07 -3.10 -12.48
N ASP A 13 -5.68 -4.29 -12.01
CA ASP A 13 -6.36 -5.56 -12.29
C ASP A 13 -7.21 -6.03 -11.11
N VAL A 14 -7.41 -5.19 -10.09
CA VAL A 14 -8.32 -5.45 -8.97
C VAL A 14 -9.74 -5.09 -9.41
N PRO A 15 -10.70 -6.03 -9.40
CA PRO A 15 -12.08 -5.73 -9.73
C PRO A 15 -12.67 -4.71 -8.75
N VAL A 16 -13.18 -3.61 -9.30
CA VAL A 16 -13.95 -2.60 -8.58
C VAL A 16 -15.30 -2.47 -9.27
N THR A 17 -16.37 -2.78 -8.54
CA THR A 17 -17.75 -2.70 -9.03
C THR A 17 -18.58 -1.79 -8.13
N ASP A 18 -19.85 -1.59 -8.45
CA ASP A 18 -20.77 -0.89 -7.56
C ASP A 18 -20.87 -1.58 -6.19
N ALA A 19 -20.75 -2.91 -6.15
CA ALA A 19 -20.77 -3.70 -4.91
C ALA A 19 -19.51 -3.53 -4.04
N GLY A 20 -18.42 -3.01 -4.60
CA GLY A 20 -17.19 -2.73 -3.87
C GLY A 20 -15.91 -3.25 -4.53
N VAL A 21 -14.83 -3.17 -3.77
CA VAL A 21 -13.48 -3.62 -4.15
C VAL A 21 -13.32 -5.09 -3.77
N ASP A 22 -12.94 -5.95 -4.72
CA ASP A 22 -12.71 -7.38 -4.44
C ASP A 22 -11.63 -7.57 -3.36
N THR A 23 -12.00 -8.24 -2.26
CA THR A 23 -11.13 -8.40 -1.09
C THR A 23 -9.88 -9.21 -1.41
N VAL A 24 -10.02 -10.33 -2.12
CA VAL A 24 -8.91 -11.25 -2.35
C VAL A 24 -7.88 -10.64 -3.28
N GLN A 25 -8.35 -10.06 -4.38
CA GLN A 25 -7.51 -9.42 -5.39
C GLN A 25 -6.83 -8.16 -4.82
N PHE A 26 -7.54 -7.38 -3.99
CA PHE A 26 -6.94 -6.24 -3.30
C PHE A 26 -5.80 -6.66 -2.36
N LEU A 27 -6.01 -7.69 -1.53
CA LEU A 27 -4.97 -8.16 -0.61
C LEU A 27 -3.74 -8.70 -1.36
N GLN A 28 -3.96 -9.42 -2.47
CA GLN A 28 -2.86 -9.89 -3.32
C GLN A 28 -2.07 -8.72 -3.94
N ALA A 29 -2.76 -7.65 -4.36
CA ALA A 29 -2.08 -6.44 -4.85
C ALA A 29 -1.35 -5.69 -3.72
N ALA A 30 -1.91 -5.67 -2.50
CA ALA A 30 -1.30 -5.06 -1.33
C ALA A 30 0.01 -5.76 -0.90
N ASP A 31 0.12 -7.08 -1.10
CA ASP A 31 1.39 -7.80 -0.92
C ASP A 31 2.49 -7.29 -1.86
N GLY A 32 2.14 -6.77 -3.05
CA GLY A 32 3.08 -6.08 -3.94
C GLY A 32 3.60 -4.76 -3.35
N VAL A 33 2.85 -4.08 -2.49
CA VAL A 33 3.38 -2.91 -1.77
C VAL A 33 4.38 -3.34 -0.69
N VAL A 34 4.13 -4.49 -0.06
CA VAL A 34 5.01 -5.04 0.96
C VAL A 34 6.37 -5.43 0.36
N GLY A 35 6.37 -6.09 -0.80
CA GLY A 35 7.62 -6.47 -1.49
C GLY A 35 8.38 -5.28 -2.06
N LEU A 36 7.71 -4.16 -2.35
CA LEU A 36 8.34 -2.89 -2.76
C LEU A 36 9.34 -2.38 -1.71
N PHE A 37 9.07 -2.61 -0.43
CA PHE A 37 10.00 -2.26 0.65
C PHE A 37 11.24 -3.15 0.70
N ASP A 38 11.20 -4.37 0.17
CA ASP A 38 12.40 -5.20 -0.01
C ASP A 38 13.32 -4.57 -1.07
N LEU A 39 12.76 -3.96 -2.13
CA LEU A 39 13.54 -3.23 -3.13
C LEU A 39 14.20 -1.96 -2.56
N LEU A 40 13.55 -1.31 -1.59
CA LEU A 40 14.16 -0.20 -0.86
C LEU A 40 15.42 -0.65 -0.08
N GLY A 41 15.56 -1.94 0.21
CA GLY A 41 16.82 -2.58 0.57
C GLY A 41 17.39 -2.19 1.93
N SER A 42 16.55 -1.70 2.85
CA SER A 42 16.97 -1.23 4.16
C SER A 42 16.13 -1.86 5.28
N ALA A 43 16.81 -2.46 6.26
CA ALA A 43 16.19 -2.99 7.47
C ALA A 43 15.42 -1.93 8.27
N ALA A 44 15.64 -0.64 7.99
CA ALA A 44 14.87 0.44 8.58
C ALA A 44 13.38 0.42 8.17
N PHE A 45 13.02 -0.28 7.08
CA PHE A 45 11.63 -0.45 6.64
C PHE A 45 10.95 -1.72 7.17
N THR A 46 11.66 -2.59 7.90
CA THR A 46 11.10 -3.84 8.44
C THR A 46 9.87 -3.61 9.31
N ALA A 47 9.87 -2.52 10.10
CA ALA A 47 8.71 -2.16 10.92
C ALA A 47 7.49 -1.82 10.05
N VAL A 48 7.69 -1.14 8.92
CA VAL A 48 6.61 -0.78 7.97
C VAL A 48 6.07 -2.03 7.30
N GLN A 49 6.93 -2.92 6.82
CA GLN A 49 6.52 -4.19 6.23
C GLN A 49 5.75 -5.06 7.22
N SER A 50 6.21 -5.12 8.47
CA SER A 50 5.55 -5.93 9.51
C SER A 50 4.14 -5.41 9.82
N ASP A 51 3.96 -4.09 9.88
CA ASP A 51 2.65 -3.48 10.06
C ASP A 51 1.71 -3.78 8.89
N LEU A 52 2.16 -3.58 7.64
CA LEU A 52 1.39 -3.89 6.45
C LEU A 52 0.99 -5.37 6.39
N LYS A 53 1.94 -6.29 6.58
CA LYS A 53 1.69 -7.74 6.61
C LYS A 53 0.69 -8.11 7.71
N GLY A 54 0.86 -7.57 8.92
CA GLY A 54 -0.04 -7.82 10.04
C GLY A 54 -1.48 -7.37 9.74
N ASN A 55 -1.63 -6.22 9.08
CA ASN A 55 -2.95 -5.72 8.70
C ASN A 55 -3.58 -6.53 7.55
N ILE A 56 -2.79 -6.96 6.55
CA ILE A 56 -3.25 -7.90 5.51
C ILE A 56 -3.76 -9.20 6.13
N VAL A 57 -3.03 -9.77 7.10
CA VAL A 57 -3.44 -10.99 7.82
C VAL A 57 -4.77 -10.83 8.54
N LYS A 58 -5.02 -9.68 9.19
CA LYS A 58 -6.31 -9.40 9.86
C LYS A 58 -7.47 -9.42 8.87
N VAL A 59 -7.31 -8.76 7.72
CA VAL A 59 -8.36 -8.69 6.67
C VAL A 59 -8.57 -10.06 6.03
N ARG A 60 -7.48 -10.79 5.74
CA ARG A 60 -7.52 -12.15 5.20
C ARG A 60 -8.25 -13.10 6.15
N ALA A 61 -7.93 -13.09 7.44
CA ALA A 61 -8.56 -13.95 8.43
C ALA A 61 -10.08 -13.74 8.50
N ARG A 62 -10.55 -12.49 8.36
CA ARG A 62 -11.99 -12.20 8.28
C ARG A 62 -12.63 -12.76 7.02
N TYR A 63 -11.97 -12.57 5.87
CA TYR A 63 -12.42 -13.15 4.62
C TYR A 63 -12.55 -14.67 4.71
N ASP A 64 -11.50 -15.36 5.17
CA ASP A 64 -11.46 -16.82 5.24
C ASP A 64 -12.54 -17.38 6.19
N ALA A 65 -12.83 -16.67 7.28
CA ALA A 65 -13.88 -17.05 8.21
C ALA A 65 -15.30 -16.83 7.64
N ASN A 66 -15.51 -15.79 6.83
CA ASN A 66 -16.83 -15.44 6.30
C ASN A 66 -16.76 -14.94 4.83
N PRO A 67 -16.42 -15.79 3.84
CA PRO A 67 -16.18 -15.33 2.46
C PRO A 67 -17.39 -14.66 1.82
N ALA A 68 -18.59 -15.20 2.04
CA ALA A 68 -19.83 -14.67 1.49
C ALA A 68 -20.22 -13.30 2.06
N LEU A 69 -19.73 -12.95 3.27
CA LEU A 69 -19.95 -11.66 3.92
C LEU A 69 -18.76 -10.70 3.75
N SER A 70 -17.73 -11.13 3.04
CA SER A 70 -16.46 -10.41 2.94
C SER A 70 -15.95 -10.34 1.50
N ALA A 71 -16.81 -10.61 0.51
CA ALA A 71 -16.41 -10.66 -0.90
C ALA A 71 -15.81 -9.33 -1.38
N THR A 72 -16.37 -8.21 -0.90
CA THR A 72 -15.77 -6.88 -1.08
C THR A 72 -15.29 -6.29 0.24
N LEU A 73 -14.34 -5.35 0.17
CA LEU A 73 -13.82 -4.64 1.33
C LEU A 73 -14.94 -3.90 2.10
N GLU A 74 -15.88 -3.28 1.38
CA GLU A 74 -17.03 -2.61 1.96
C GLU A 74 -17.96 -3.59 2.69
N GLN A 75 -18.30 -4.73 2.07
CA GLN A 75 -19.10 -5.77 2.71
C GLN A 75 -18.41 -6.32 3.96
N LEU A 76 -17.11 -6.56 3.89
CA LEU A 76 -16.31 -7.03 5.03
C LEU A 76 -16.46 -6.07 6.22
N VAL A 77 -16.34 -4.76 5.98
CA VAL A 77 -16.44 -3.73 7.02
C VAL A 77 -17.86 -3.59 7.58
N GLU A 78 -18.88 -3.59 6.72
CA GLU A 78 -20.27 -3.50 7.15
C GLU A 78 -20.69 -4.72 7.98
N ASN A 79 -20.32 -5.91 7.53
CA ASN A 79 -20.72 -7.15 8.20
C ASN A 79 -19.94 -7.39 9.50
N GLU A 80 -18.75 -6.81 9.67
CA GLU A 80 -18.03 -6.87 10.95
C GLU A 80 -18.57 -5.85 11.98
N LYS A 81 -19.33 -4.83 11.56
CA LYS A 81 -19.83 -3.75 12.42
C LYS A 81 -20.67 -4.24 13.62
N GLY A 82 -21.43 -5.32 13.44
CA GLY A 82 -22.28 -5.91 14.48
C GLY A 82 -21.54 -6.84 15.44
N GLU A 83 -20.24 -7.08 15.23
CA GLU A 83 -19.47 -8.05 16.00
C GLU A 83 -18.82 -7.46 17.23
N LYS A 84 -18.48 -8.32 18.20
CA LYS A 84 -17.82 -7.91 19.45
C LYS A 84 -16.47 -7.23 19.24
N LYS A 85 -15.78 -7.55 18.15
CA LYS A 85 -14.48 -6.98 17.76
C LYS A 85 -14.50 -6.66 16.28
N ARG A 86 -13.89 -5.54 15.92
CA ARG A 86 -13.81 -5.04 14.55
C ARG A 86 -12.38 -5.09 14.01
N THR A 87 -11.73 -6.24 14.20
CA THR A 87 -10.29 -6.41 13.99
C THR A 87 -9.89 -6.22 12.53
N ALA A 88 -10.69 -6.71 11.58
CA ALA A 88 -10.42 -6.54 10.16
C ALA A 88 -10.74 -5.13 9.68
N THR A 89 -11.78 -4.49 10.22
CA THR A 89 -12.09 -3.09 9.93
C THR A 89 -10.93 -2.19 10.37
N GLU A 90 -10.40 -2.39 11.58
CA GLU A 90 -9.26 -1.63 12.08
C GLU A 90 -8.00 -1.94 11.25
N GLY A 91 -7.75 -3.22 10.98
CA GLY A 91 -6.63 -3.66 10.15
C GLY A 91 -6.66 -3.04 8.76
N LEU A 92 -7.81 -3.08 8.09
CA LEU A 92 -7.99 -2.47 6.77
C LEU A 92 -7.81 -0.95 6.81
N MET A 93 -8.26 -0.26 7.85
CA MET A 93 -8.04 1.18 8.01
C MET A 93 -6.55 1.51 8.06
N TRP A 94 -5.77 0.78 8.87
CA TRP A 94 -4.32 1.00 8.96
C TRP A 94 -3.59 0.60 7.69
N LEU A 95 -4.00 -0.50 7.05
CA LEU A 95 -3.51 -0.90 5.74
C LEU A 95 -3.71 0.21 4.70
N LEU A 96 -4.93 0.74 4.57
CA LEU A 96 -5.26 1.83 3.65
C LEU A 96 -4.43 3.09 3.91
N ARG A 97 -4.17 3.44 5.17
CA ARG A 97 -3.29 4.58 5.51
C ARG A 97 -1.84 4.33 5.07
N GLY A 98 -1.31 3.13 5.29
CA GLY A 98 0.02 2.74 4.82
C GLY A 98 0.14 2.73 3.29
N LEU A 99 -0.89 2.21 2.60
CA LEU A 99 -0.97 2.22 1.15
C LEU A 99 -1.09 3.65 0.59
N SER A 100 -1.91 4.52 1.20
CA SER A 100 -2.07 5.94 0.85
C SER A 100 -0.73 6.68 0.95
N PHE A 101 0.02 6.42 2.02
CA PHE A 101 1.37 6.94 2.21
C PHE A 101 2.32 6.52 1.07
N THR A 102 2.45 5.22 0.82
CA THR A 102 3.38 4.71 -0.22
C THR A 102 2.96 5.20 -1.61
N CYS A 103 1.65 5.20 -1.90
CA CYS A 103 1.12 5.68 -3.17
C CYS A 103 1.50 7.14 -3.42
N LYS A 104 1.24 8.03 -2.46
CA LYS A 104 1.56 9.46 -2.60
C LYS A 104 3.07 9.70 -2.69
N ALA A 105 3.88 8.93 -1.97
CA ALA A 105 5.33 9.03 -2.05
C ALA A 105 5.84 8.70 -3.47
N LEU A 106 5.34 7.60 -4.05
CA LEU A 106 5.75 7.16 -5.38
C LEU A 106 5.15 8.03 -6.49
N GLN A 107 3.92 8.53 -6.35
CA GLN A 107 3.35 9.52 -7.28
C GLN A 107 4.16 10.83 -7.28
N HIS A 108 4.58 11.29 -6.09
CA HIS A 108 5.47 12.43 -5.97
C HIS A 108 6.82 12.16 -6.65
N ALA A 109 7.40 10.99 -6.42
CA ALA A 109 8.64 10.59 -7.10
C ALA A 109 8.47 10.58 -8.62
N GLN A 110 7.36 10.05 -9.16
CA GLN A 110 7.07 10.07 -10.60
C GLN A 110 6.94 11.49 -11.16
N ALA A 111 6.26 12.39 -10.44
CA ALA A 111 6.04 13.77 -10.89
C ALA A 111 7.29 14.66 -10.78
N HIS A 112 8.23 14.32 -9.89
CA HIS A 112 9.42 15.11 -9.59
C HIS A 112 10.69 14.27 -9.76
N SER A 113 11.09 14.03 -11.01
CA SER A 113 12.18 13.12 -11.37
C SER A 113 13.56 13.50 -10.83
N THR A 114 13.76 14.75 -10.43
CA THR A 114 15.01 15.27 -9.85
C THR A 114 15.05 15.20 -8.32
N GLU A 115 13.94 14.86 -7.65
CA GLU A 115 13.91 14.74 -6.19
C GLU A 115 14.24 13.31 -5.73
N GLU A 116 15.00 13.24 -4.63
CA GLU A 116 15.33 11.97 -3.96
C GLU A 116 14.11 11.35 -3.26
N LEU A 117 14.13 10.02 -3.13
CA LEU A 117 13.03 9.28 -2.50
C LEU A 117 12.78 9.70 -1.05
N SER A 118 13.83 10.01 -0.28
CA SER A 118 13.68 10.49 1.10
C SER A 118 12.83 11.76 1.19
N VAL A 119 12.92 12.66 0.19
CA VAL A 119 12.09 13.88 0.11
C VAL A 119 10.65 13.52 -0.22
N ALA A 120 10.43 12.67 -1.22
CA ALA A 120 9.11 12.23 -1.64
C ALA A 120 8.35 11.51 -0.51
N PHE A 121 9.01 10.56 0.17
CA PHE A 121 8.45 9.84 1.31
C PHE A 121 8.22 10.77 2.51
N SER A 122 9.11 11.72 2.79
CA SER A 122 8.89 12.70 3.87
C SER A 122 7.66 13.57 3.61
N LYS A 123 7.49 14.09 2.39
CA LYS A 123 6.30 14.87 2.00
C LYS A 123 5.02 14.05 2.12
N ALA A 124 5.04 12.81 1.64
CA ALA A 124 3.89 11.92 1.74
C ALA A 124 3.51 11.60 3.19
N TYR A 125 4.51 11.40 4.07
CA TYR A 125 4.29 11.13 5.49
C TYR A 125 3.58 12.27 6.21
N GLU A 126 4.03 13.51 5.97
CA GLU A 126 3.39 14.72 6.49
C GLU A 126 1.92 14.80 6.07
N ALA A 127 1.62 14.47 4.81
CA ALA A 127 0.27 14.53 4.25
C ALA A 127 -0.65 13.37 4.65
N THR A 128 -0.12 12.28 5.24
CA THR A 128 -0.88 11.04 5.47
C THR A 128 -0.78 10.54 6.92
N LEU A 129 0.32 9.87 7.26
CA LEU A 129 0.47 9.07 8.47
C LEU A 129 0.83 9.89 9.71
N LYS A 130 1.53 11.02 9.55
CA LYS A 130 2.09 11.77 10.69
C LYS A 130 1.05 12.13 11.76
N LYS A 131 -0.17 12.48 11.34
CA LYS A 131 -1.27 12.83 12.27
C LYS A 131 -1.73 11.66 13.15
N PHE A 132 -1.47 10.43 12.74
CA PHE A 132 -1.84 9.21 13.47
C PHE A 132 -0.71 8.65 14.34
N HIS A 133 0.52 9.13 14.17
CA HIS A 133 1.69 8.62 14.88
C HIS A 133 2.02 9.44 16.14
N ASN A 134 2.32 8.73 17.23
CA ASN A 134 2.89 9.34 18.43
C ASN A 134 4.37 9.71 18.22
N PHE A 135 5.00 10.37 19.20
CA PHE A 135 6.38 10.85 19.08
C PHE A 135 7.41 9.73 18.87
N VAL A 136 7.16 8.54 19.42
CA VAL A 136 8.05 7.37 19.26
C VAL A 136 8.02 6.89 17.81
N VAL A 137 6.83 6.66 17.26
CA VAL A 137 6.67 6.19 15.87
C VAL A 137 7.17 7.25 14.88
N LYS A 138 6.97 8.55 15.16
CA LYS A 138 7.57 9.64 14.40
C LYS A 138 9.11 9.59 14.39
N GLY A 139 9.73 9.23 15.51
CA GLY A 139 11.18 9.03 15.61
C GLY A 139 11.68 7.87 14.75
N VAL A 140 11.00 6.71 14.80
CA VAL A 140 11.31 5.55 13.94
C VAL A 140 11.25 5.93 12.46
N PHE A 141 10.20 6.66 12.05
CA PHE A 141 10.07 7.13 10.68
C PHE A 141 11.23 8.04 10.25
N SER A 142 11.64 8.98 11.10
CA SER A 142 12.78 9.87 10.82
C SER A 142 14.08 9.10 10.59
N VAL A 143 14.32 8.02 11.35
CA VAL A 143 15.47 7.13 11.12
C VAL A 143 15.33 6.38 9.79
N ALA A 144 14.15 5.85 9.46
CA ALA A 144 13.92 5.16 8.20
C ALA A 144 14.18 6.06 6.97
N MET A 145 13.82 7.34 7.04
CA MET A 145 14.08 8.30 5.95
C MET A 145 15.56 8.56 5.72
N LYS A 146 16.41 8.48 6.76
CA LYS A 146 17.87 8.57 6.60
C LYS A 146 18.47 7.34 5.92
N ALA A 147 17.75 6.22 5.94
CA ALA A 147 18.14 4.96 5.31
C ALA A 147 17.34 4.68 4.03
N CYS A 148 16.63 5.67 3.50
CA CYS A 148 15.96 5.59 2.21
C CYS A 148 17.01 5.55 1.10
N PRO A 149 16.93 4.60 0.15
CA PRO A 149 17.93 4.47 -0.91
C PRO A 149 17.90 5.66 -1.87
N TYR A 150 18.96 5.76 -2.68
CA TYR A 150 18.96 6.69 -3.80
C TYR A 150 17.84 6.34 -4.79
N ARG A 151 17.22 7.38 -5.34
CA ARG A 151 16.19 7.23 -6.39
C ARG A 151 16.66 6.32 -7.51
N ALA A 152 17.84 6.59 -8.07
CA ALA A 152 18.37 5.86 -9.22
C ALA A 152 18.47 4.34 -8.95
N GLU A 153 18.92 3.94 -7.75
CA GLU A 153 19.05 2.54 -7.37
C GLU A 153 17.68 1.85 -7.27
N PHE A 154 16.70 2.53 -6.69
CA PHE A 154 15.35 2.00 -6.56
C PHE A 154 14.69 1.75 -7.93
N TYR A 155 14.76 2.73 -8.85
CA TYR A 155 14.22 2.57 -10.20
C TYR A 155 14.96 1.51 -11.01
N THR A 156 16.29 1.40 -10.83
CA THR A 156 17.08 0.32 -11.44
C THR A 156 16.59 -1.05 -10.97
N LYS A 157 16.34 -1.22 -9.66
CA LYS A 157 15.80 -2.46 -9.10
C LYS A 157 14.38 -2.77 -9.57
N LEU A 158 13.54 -1.75 -9.74
CA LEU A 158 12.20 -1.93 -10.30
C LEU A 158 12.24 -2.46 -11.74
N ALA A 159 13.16 -1.92 -12.56
CA ALA A 159 13.29 -2.28 -13.97
C ALA A 159 13.92 -3.67 -14.19
N SER A 160 14.77 -4.11 -13.28
CA SER A 160 15.64 -5.28 -13.48
C SER A 160 14.92 -6.61 -13.19
N ASP A 161 15.21 -7.65 -13.99
CA ASP A 161 14.95 -9.04 -13.60
C ASP A 161 16.08 -9.51 -12.65
N PRO A 162 15.77 -9.90 -11.40
CA PRO A 162 16.77 -10.37 -10.46
C PRO A 162 17.49 -11.66 -10.90
N ALA A 163 16.97 -12.39 -11.89
CA ALA A 163 17.65 -13.55 -12.48
C ALA A 163 18.50 -13.22 -13.71
N GLY A 164 18.70 -11.94 -14.04
CA GLY A 164 19.55 -11.49 -15.15
C GLY A 164 18.85 -11.46 -16.52
N GLY A 165 17.52 -11.57 -16.58
CA GLY A 165 16.75 -11.26 -17.78
C GLY A 165 16.81 -9.78 -18.19
N ALA A 166 16.21 -9.46 -19.33
CA ALA A 166 16.18 -8.09 -19.84
C ALA A 166 15.42 -7.16 -18.88
N ALA A 167 16.00 -5.99 -18.59
CA ALA A 167 15.29 -4.94 -17.87
C ALA A 167 14.22 -4.31 -18.77
N VAL A 168 13.10 -3.87 -18.19
CA VAL A 168 12.14 -3.02 -18.90
C VAL A 168 12.74 -1.65 -19.19
N SER A 169 12.30 -1.00 -20.27
CA SER A 169 12.69 0.38 -20.56
C SER A 169 12.14 1.34 -19.50
N THR A 170 12.77 2.51 -19.37
CA THR A 170 12.31 3.58 -18.48
C THR A 170 10.89 4.02 -18.81
N GLU A 171 10.53 4.06 -20.10
CA GLU A 171 9.21 4.46 -20.57
C GLU A 171 8.15 3.45 -20.12
N THR A 172 8.40 2.15 -20.35
CA THR A 172 7.48 1.07 -19.93
C THR A 172 7.35 1.03 -18.42
N LEU A 173 8.46 1.09 -17.68
CA LEU A 173 8.42 1.13 -16.22
C LEU A 173 7.57 2.30 -15.71
N ASN A 174 7.76 3.50 -16.28
CA ASN A 174 7.01 4.67 -15.85
C ASN A 174 5.52 4.55 -16.15
N GLU A 175 5.16 4.03 -17.32
CA GLU A 175 3.77 3.79 -17.71
C GLU A 175 3.08 2.80 -16.76
N GLU A 176 3.72 1.65 -16.52
CA GLU A 176 3.19 0.60 -15.65
C GLU A 176 3.08 1.07 -14.20
N LEU A 177 4.11 1.74 -13.68
CA LEU A 177 4.09 2.30 -12.33
C LEU A 177 3.00 3.36 -12.18
N ASN A 178 2.84 4.26 -13.16
CA ASN A 178 1.79 5.26 -13.13
C ASN A 178 0.39 4.64 -13.15
N LYS A 179 0.18 3.61 -14.00
CA LYS A 179 -1.09 2.86 -14.06
C LYS A 179 -1.38 2.17 -12.72
N TRP A 180 -0.38 1.53 -12.13
CA TRP A 180 -0.47 0.87 -10.83
C TRP A 180 -0.83 1.85 -9.71
N LEU A 181 -0.15 3.01 -9.66
CA LEU A 181 -0.38 4.05 -8.66
C LEU A 181 -1.75 4.73 -8.83
N ALA A 182 -2.19 4.98 -10.06
CA ALA A 182 -3.49 5.60 -10.31
C ALA A 182 -4.65 4.71 -9.84
N ALA A 183 -4.54 3.40 -10.06
CA ALA A 183 -5.53 2.43 -9.58
C ALA A 183 -5.52 2.31 -8.05
N LEU A 184 -4.33 2.24 -7.43
CA LEU A 184 -4.18 2.23 -5.98
C LEU A 184 -4.81 3.48 -5.34
N ASP A 185 -4.47 4.67 -5.83
CA ASP A 185 -5.02 5.93 -5.33
C ASP A 185 -6.56 5.97 -5.44
N SER A 186 -7.11 5.47 -6.54
CA SER A 186 -8.56 5.39 -6.75
C SER A 186 -9.24 4.47 -5.72
N ILE A 187 -8.67 3.29 -5.47
CA ILE A 187 -9.18 2.34 -4.46
C ILE A 187 -9.08 2.94 -3.06
N VAL A 188 -7.93 3.53 -2.71
CA VAL A 188 -7.72 4.17 -1.41
C VAL A 188 -8.73 5.29 -1.18
N LYS A 189 -8.91 6.20 -2.14
CA LYS A 189 -9.88 7.31 -2.03
C LYS A 189 -11.32 6.80 -1.88
N ARG A 190 -11.70 5.76 -2.63
CA ARG A 190 -13.01 5.13 -2.50
C ARG A 190 -13.22 4.62 -1.07
N MET A 191 -12.26 3.87 -0.54
CA MET A 191 -12.37 3.29 0.78
C MET A 191 -12.28 4.35 1.89
N GLU A 192 -11.43 5.37 1.77
CA GLU A 192 -11.38 6.49 2.71
C GLU A 192 -12.75 7.20 2.80
N ALA A 193 -13.38 7.48 1.65
CA ALA A 193 -14.71 8.09 1.60
C ALA A 193 -15.79 7.18 2.20
N PHE A 194 -15.73 5.87 1.94
CA PHE A 194 -16.62 4.89 2.56
C PHE A 194 -16.48 4.85 4.09
N TYR A 195 -15.23 4.81 4.60
CA TYR A 195 -14.96 4.84 6.03
C TYR A 195 -15.47 6.11 6.70
N GLU A 196 -15.29 7.27 6.07
CA GLU A 196 -15.75 8.55 6.58
C GLU A 196 -17.29 8.63 6.59
N LYS A 197 -17.94 8.31 5.46
CA LYS A 197 -19.40 8.34 5.33
C LYS A 197 -20.10 7.37 6.30
N GLY A 198 -19.55 6.17 6.48
CA GLY A 198 -20.09 5.15 7.37
C GLY A 198 -19.68 5.30 8.84
N GLY A 199 -18.76 6.23 9.15
CA GLY A 199 -18.20 6.39 10.49
C GLY A 199 -17.39 5.18 10.96
N HIS A 200 -16.86 4.37 10.04
CA HIS A 200 -16.11 3.15 10.35
C HIS A 200 -14.69 3.43 10.86
N ASN A 201 -14.23 4.68 10.82
CA ASN A 201 -12.93 5.14 11.31
C ASN A 201 -12.90 5.44 12.83
N LYS A 202 -13.97 5.08 13.56
CA LYS A 202 -14.14 5.29 15.00
C LYS A 202 -14.45 3.98 15.73
N GLY A 203 -14.23 3.96 17.04
CA GLY A 203 -14.67 2.88 17.92
C GLY A 203 -13.69 1.71 18.01
N PHE A 204 -12.39 2.00 17.97
CA PHE A 204 -11.30 1.08 18.24
C PHE A 204 -10.54 1.54 19.49
#